data_AF-A0A074ZWA3-F1
#
_entry.id   AF-A0A074ZWA3-F1
#
_cell.length_a   1.000
_cell.length_b   1.000
_cell.length_c   1.000
_cell.angle_alpha   90.00
_cell.angle_beta   90.00
_cell.angle_gamma   90.00
#
_symmetry.space_group_name_H-M   'P 1'
#
loop_
_entity.id
_entity.type
_entity.pdbx_description
1 polymer ?
#
loop_
_entity_poly.entity_id
_entity_poly.type
_entity_poly.pdbx_seq_one_letter_code
_entity_poly.pdbx_strand_id
1 'polypeptide(L)'
;MSTKLLEDIQGAKNTIDLFLDNKLELAKSRLNDGGNGMYQELAHSTILFVQAAATIAPEHLTLATEHIRRTLAACNTNRRKSAFAEVFTKQLPKKRIAIYKEYTEEQAHAELCYAEALLQLAFLNMLQDDKFTSLIRSSLKVRQCYKCYRICWGILKYRDWSDGISKAVFESGVRLGVGAFNMMISLLPKRVLKLLEFVGFSGDRLFGLQQLRLGAQIQNSLRAPLSALLLLVYELYATQML
;
A
#
# COMPACT_ATOMS: atom_id res chain seq x y z
N MET A 1 -4.31 -12.56 -19.09
CA MET A 1 -3.49 -11.51 -18.45
C MET A 1 -3.15 -10.45 -19.48
N SER A 2 -3.25 -9.17 -19.16
CA SER A 2 -2.95 -8.06 -20.07
C SER A 2 -1.44 -7.82 -20.13
N THR A 3 -0.82 -7.92 -21.31
CA THR A 3 0.63 -7.69 -21.52
C THR A 3 1.08 -6.35 -20.94
N LYS A 4 0.22 -5.33 -21.01
CA LYS A 4 0.47 -3.98 -20.52
C LYS A 4 0.70 -3.90 -19.00
N LEU A 5 -0.01 -4.70 -18.20
CA LEU A 5 0.14 -4.69 -16.74
C LEU A 5 1.51 -5.27 -16.33
N LEU A 6 1.97 -6.32 -17.02
CA LEU A 6 3.29 -6.89 -16.74
C LEU A 6 4.41 -5.93 -17.11
N GLU A 7 4.31 -5.26 -18.26
CA GLU A 7 5.28 -4.25 -18.69
C GLU A 7 5.34 -3.09 -17.69
N ASP A 8 4.19 -2.62 -17.19
CA ASP A 8 4.09 -1.60 -16.15
C ASP A 8 4.77 -2.04 -14.84
N ILE A 9 4.46 -3.25 -14.36
CA ILE A 9 5.09 -3.86 -13.17
C ILE A 9 6.61 -3.93 -13.35
N GLN A 10 7.09 -4.42 -14.49
CA GLN A 10 8.52 -4.57 -14.74
C GLN A 10 9.21 -3.21 -14.84
N GLY A 11 8.58 -2.24 -15.50
CA GLY A 11 9.07 -0.88 -15.60
C GLY A 11 9.23 -0.22 -14.24
N ALA A 12 8.23 -0.37 -13.37
CA ALA A 12 8.27 0.11 -11.99
C ALA A 12 9.33 -0.62 -11.16
N LYS A 13 9.48 -1.94 -11.34
CA LYS A 13 10.53 -2.72 -10.68
C LYS A 13 11.92 -2.17 -10.98
N ASN A 14 12.23 -1.99 -12.25
CA ASN A 14 13.53 -1.48 -12.66
C ASN A 14 13.81 -0.09 -12.05
N THR A 15 12.79 0.78 -12.00
CA THR A 15 12.92 2.11 -11.41
C THR A 15 13.18 2.08 -9.90
N ILE A 16 12.48 1.22 -9.15
CA ILE A 16 12.69 1.08 -7.70
C ILE A 16 14.00 0.36 -7.40
N ASP A 17 14.41 -0.64 -8.19
CA ASP A 17 15.72 -1.29 -8.02
C ASP A 17 16.84 -0.26 -8.16
N LEU A 18 16.79 0.61 -9.18
CA LEU A 18 17.75 1.71 -9.33
C LEU A 18 17.76 2.65 -8.12
N PHE A 19 16.57 2.98 -7.60
CA PHE A 19 16.44 3.84 -6.42
C PHE A 19 17.09 3.19 -5.18
N LEU A 20 16.81 1.91 -4.93
CA LEU A 20 17.35 1.15 -3.80
C LEU A 20 18.86 0.85 -3.95
N ASP A 21 19.36 0.78 -5.18
CA ASP A 21 20.80 0.66 -5.50
C ASP A 21 21.55 2.00 -5.45
N ASN A 22 20.95 3.04 -4.85
CA ASN A 22 21.49 4.41 -4.76
C ASN A 22 21.77 5.09 -6.11
N LYS A 23 21.18 4.60 -7.21
CA LYS A 23 21.27 5.20 -8.56
C LYS A 23 20.12 6.19 -8.77
N LEU A 24 20.01 7.17 -7.87
CA LEU A 24 18.87 8.08 -7.78
C LEU A 24 18.63 8.88 -9.06
N GLU A 25 19.68 9.37 -9.71
CA GLU A 25 19.55 10.18 -10.94
C GLU A 25 19.04 9.34 -12.13
N LEU A 26 19.44 8.07 -12.21
CA LEU A 26 18.89 7.13 -13.21
C LEU A 26 17.45 6.73 -12.89
N ALA A 27 17.11 6.56 -11.61
CA ALA A 27 15.74 6.31 -11.20
C ALA A 27 14.85 7.50 -11.58
N LYS A 28 15.30 8.74 -11.32
CA LYS A 28 14.60 9.99 -11.66
C LYS A 28 14.49 10.21 -13.17
N SER A 29 15.52 9.92 -13.96
CA SER A 29 15.44 10.11 -15.42
C SER A 29 14.31 9.27 -16.02
N ARG A 30 14.13 8.04 -15.54
CA ARG A 30 13.04 7.15 -15.95
C ARG A 30 11.65 7.65 -15.57
N LEU A 31 11.55 8.57 -14.62
CA LEU A 31 10.28 9.17 -14.21
C LEU A 31 9.74 10.14 -15.27
N ASN A 32 10.63 10.70 -16.10
CA ASN A 32 10.30 11.64 -17.17
C ASN A 32 9.93 10.94 -18.49
N ASP A 33 10.22 9.64 -18.60
CA ASP A 33 10.04 8.86 -19.83
C ASP A 33 8.58 8.39 -20.07
N GLY A 34 7.59 8.92 -19.32
CA GLY A 34 6.18 8.83 -19.69
C GLY A 34 5.52 7.47 -19.50
N GLY A 35 5.81 6.79 -18.38
CA GLY A 35 5.09 5.57 -17.99
C GLY A 35 3.66 5.84 -17.50
N ASN A 36 2.64 5.56 -18.33
CA ASN A 36 1.21 5.82 -18.01
C ASN A 36 0.52 4.70 -17.20
N GLY A 37 1.28 3.76 -16.63
CA GLY A 37 0.75 2.64 -15.87
C GLY A 37 0.64 2.92 -14.36
N MET A 38 -0.24 2.20 -13.67
CA MET A 38 -0.49 2.43 -12.24
C MET A 38 0.72 2.10 -11.37
N TYR A 39 1.58 1.16 -11.77
CA TYR A 39 2.80 0.81 -11.04
C TYR A 39 3.91 1.81 -11.27
N GLN A 40 4.11 2.28 -12.51
CA GLN A 40 5.09 3.32 -12.82
C GLN A 40 4.74 4.64 -12.13
N GLU A 41 3.47 5.06 -12.16
CA GLU A 41 2.95 6.21 -11.41
C GLU A 41 3.20 6.06 -9.91
N LEU A 42 2.94 4.87 -9.35
CA LEU A 42 3.18 4.60 -7.94
C LEU A 42 4.67 4.60 -7.59
N ALA A 43 5.54 4.05 -8.44
CA ALA A 43 6.98 4.07 -8.24
C ALA A 43 7.52 5.50 -8.23
N HIS A 44 7.06 6.34 -9.17
CA HIS A 44 7.36 7.77 -9.21
C HIS A 44 6.93 8.46 -7.91
N SER A 45 5.66 8.30 -7.54
CA SER A 45 5.11 8.85 -6.30
C SER A 45 5.88 8.40 -5.07
N THR A 46 6.34 7.14 -5.03
CA THR A 46 7.12 6.59 -3.92
C THR A 46 8.50 7.25 -3.81
N ILE A 47 9.20 7.47 -4.92
CA ILE A 47 10.51 8.13 -4.92
C ILE A 47 10.38 9.58 -4.44
N LEU A 48 9.43 10.33 -5.00
CA LEU A 48 9.16 11.70 -4.57
C LEU A 48 8.71 11.78 -3.12
N PHE A 49 7.89 10.81 -2.68
CA PHE A 49 7.48 10.67 -1.28
C PHE A 49 8.68 10.52 -0.34
N VAL A 50 9.60 9.61 -0.65
CA VAL A 50 10.79 9.39 0.19
C VAL A 50 11.67 10.65 0.21
N GLN A 51 11.87 11.30 -0.94
CA GLN A 51 12.62 12.56 -1.01
C GLN A 51 11.95 13.65 -0.16
N ALA A 52 10.64 13.84 -0.29
CA ALA A 52 9.89 14.84 0.46
C ALA A 52 9.88 14.56 1.96
N ALA A 53 9.76 13.29 2.37
CA ALA A 53 9.82 12.89 3.78
C ALA A 53 11.22 13.09 4.39
N ALA A 54 12.28 12.90 3.60
CA ALA A 54 13.66 13.08 4.05
C ALA A 54 14.06 14.54 4.17
N THR A 55 13.65 15.42 3.24
CA THR A 55 14.07 16.83 3.24
C THR A 55 13.09 17.75 3.94
N ILE A 56 11.79 17.38 4.00
CA ILE A 56 10.69 18.21 4.52
C ILE A 56 10.66 19.60 3.85
N ALA A 57 11.16 19.69 2.61
CA ALA A 57 11.23 20.95 1.88
C ALA A 57 9.86 21.25 1.25
N PRO A 58 9.31 22.48 1.37
CA PRO A 58 7.96 22.80 0.89
C PRO A 58 7.71 22.45 -0.58
N GLU A 59 8.70 22.67 -1.44
CA GLU A 59 8.68 22.36 -2.87
C GLU A 59 8.61 20.85 -3.12
N HIS A 60 9.39 20.05 -2.39
CA HIS A 60 9.37 18.59 -2.52
C HIS A 60 8.05 18.01 -1.98
N LEU A 61 7.56 18.53 -0.86
CA LEU A 61 6.28 18.15 -0.25
C LEU A 61 5.11 18.42 -1.24
N THR A 62 5.11 19.58 -1.87
CA THR A 62 4.09 19.97 -2.86
C THR A 62 4.16 19.07 -4.10
N LEU A 63 5.34 18.90 -4.68
CA LEU A 63 5.55 18.08 -5.86
C LEU A 63 5.12 16.63 -5.63
N ALA A 64 5.55 16.02 -4.52
CA ALA A 64 5.16 14.65 -4.17
C ALA A 64 3.64 14.52 -3.98
N THR A 65 3.00 15.51 -3.36
CA THR A 65 1.55 15.53 -3.15
C THR A 65 0.78 15.56 -4.47
N GLU A 66 1.21 16.38 -5.42
CA GLU A 66 0.57 16.48 -6.74
C GLU A 66 0.73 15.19 -7.54
N HIS A 67 1.91 14.58 -7.52
CA HIS A 67 2.15 13.28 -8.16
C HIS A 67 1.31 12.17 -7.53
N ILE A 68 1.27 12.07 -6.20
CA ILE A 68 0.45 11.05 -5.53
C ILE A 68 -1.04 11.21 -5.87
N ARG A 69 -1.54 12.44 -5.97
CA ARG A 69 -2.94 12.70 -6.39
C ARG A 69 -3.20 12.22 -7.82
N ARG A 70 -2.25 12.40 -8.75
CA ARG A 70 -2.32 11.84 -10.11
C ARG A 70 -2.33 10.31 -10.10
N THR A 71 -1.45 9.68 -9.33
CA THR A 71 -1.44 8.21 -9.16
C THR A 71 -2.77 7.70 -8.60
N LEU A 72 -3.35 8.37 -7.61
CA LEU A 72 -4.66 8.01 -7.06
C LEU A 72 -5.77 8.11 -8.11
N ALA A 73 -5.74 9.13 -8.97
CA ALA A 73 -6.68 9.28 -10.08
C ALA A 73 -6.52 8.14 -11.11
N ALA A 74 -5.29 7.82 -11.50
CA ALA A 74 -4.97 6.72 -12.42
C ALA A 74 -5.35 5.33 -11.87
N CYS A 75 -5.23 5.11 -10.57
CA CYS A 75 -5.73 3.87 -9.95
C CYS A 75 -7.27 3.85 -9.94
N ASN A 76 -7.91 4.98 -9.61
CA ASN A 76 -9.36 5.07 -9.49
C ASN A 76 -10.13 4.82 -10.79
N THR A 77 -9.53 5.02 -11.96
CA THR A 77 -10.14 4.69 -13.25
C THR A 77 -10.28 3.17 -13.45
N ASN A 78 -9.38 2.38 -12.86
CA ASN A 78 -9.33 0.93 -12.99
C ASN A 78 -9.92 0.17 -11.79
N ARG A 79 -10.30 0.87 -10.72
CA ARG A 79 -10.86 0.25 -9.50
C ARG A 79 -12.33 -0.12 -9.62
N ARG A 80 -12.73 -1.20 -8.94
CA ARG A 80 -14.13 -1.62 -8.83
C ARG A 80 -14.82 -0.92 -7.65
N LYS A 81 -15.32 0.31 -7.89
CA LYS A 81 -15.89 1.17 -6.84
C LYS A 81 -17.10 0.58 -6.10
N SER A 82 -17.98 -0.13 -6.80
CA SER A 82 -19.20 -0.72 -6.19
C SER A 82 -18.87 -1.80 -5.16
N ALA A 83 -17.84 -2.60 -5.44
CA ALA A 83 -17.41 -3.69 -4.57
C ALA A 83 -16.91 -3.20 -3.20
N PHE A 84 -16.38 -1.97 -3.11
CA PHE A 84 -15.99 -1.40 -1.82
C PHE A 84 -17.19 -1.28 -0.88
N ALA A 85 -18.33 -0.76 -1.35
CA ALA A 85 -19.53 -0.67 -0.53
C ALA A 85 -20.09 -2.07 -0.22
N GLU A 86 -20.20 -2.93 -1.24
CA GLU A 86 -20.78 -4.27 -1.13
C GLU A 86 -20.04 -5.15 -0.10
N VAL A 87 -18.71 -5.14 -0.10
CA VAL A 87 -17.87 -5.95 0.83
C VAL A 87 -18.12 -5.61 2.30
N PHE A 88 -18.39 -4.34 2.61
CA PHE A 88 -18.60 -3.87 3.99
C PHE A 88 -20.07 -3.81 4.42
N THR A 89 -21.01 -4.14 3.53
CA THR A 89 -22.42 -4.36 3.93
C THR A 89 -22.57 -5.68 4.72
N LYS A 90 -23.61 -5.78 5.56
CA LYS A 90 -23.94 -6.99 6.33
C LYS A 90 -24.45 -8.11 5.42
N GLN A 91 -23.60 -8.63 4.54
CA GLN A 91 -23.90 -9.72 3.63
C GLN A 91 -23.37 -11.05 4.16
N LEU A 92 -24.04 -12.14 3.75
CA LEU A 92 -23.60 -13.50 4.02
C LEU A 92 -22.17 -13.73 3.51
N PRO A 93 -21.33 -14.51 4.24
CA PRO A 93 -19.95 -14.80 3.83
C PRO A 93 -19.80 -15.29 2.38
N LYS A 94 -20.72 -16.17 1.92
CA LYS A 94 -20.69 -16.71 0.55
C LYS A 94 -20.80 -15.61 -0.53
N LYS A 95 -21.64 -14.59 -0.32
CA LYS A 95 -21.82 -13.47 -1.26
C LYS A 95 -20.56 -12.60 -1.33
N ARG A 96 -19.91 -12.34 -0.18
CA ARG A 96 -18.63 -11.61 -0.14
C ARG A 96 -17.52 -12.33 -0.89
N ILE A 97 -17.43 -13.66 -0.76
CA ILE A 97 -16.46 -14.48 -1.48
C ILE A 97 -16.68 -14.39 -3.00
N ALA A 98 -17.94 -14.39 -3.45
CA ALA A 98 -18.26 -14.24 -4.87
C ALA A 98 -17.75 -12.90 -5.43
N ILE A 99 -17.91 -11.79 -4.70
CA ILE A 99 -17.39 -10.48 -5.11
C ILE A 99 -15.87 -10.52 -5.34
N TYR A 100 -15.11 -11.13 -4.43
CA TYR A 100 -13.65 -11.23 -4.57
C TYR A 100 -13.21 -12.06 -5.78
N LYS A 101 -13.97 -13.10 -6.13
CA LYS A 101 -13.70 -13.96 -7.29
C LYS A 101 -13.86 -13.25 -8.62
N GLU A 102 -14.75 -12.27 -8.67
CA GLU A 102 -15.05 -11.50 -9.88
C GLU A 102 -14.06 -10.37 -10.16
N TYR A 103 -13.10 -10.09 -9.26
CA TYR A 103 -12.08 -9.07 -9.54
C TYR A 103 -11.19 -9.51 -10.71
N THR A 104 -10.99 -8.61 -11.67
CA THR A 104 -9.93 -8.78 -12.67
C THR A 104 -8.56 -8.53 -12.01
N GLU A 105 -7.47 -9.00 -12.64
CA GLU A 105 -6.11 -8.71 -12.15
C GLU A 105 -5.85 -7.21 -12.10
N GLU A 106 -6.18 -6.50 -13.17
CA GLU A 106 -6.01 -5.04 -13.25
C GLU A 106 -6.77 -4.32 -12.13
N GLN A 107 -8.01 -4.73 -11.83
CA GLN A 107 -8.79 -4.17 -10.72
C GLN A 107 -8.14 -4.48 -9.36
N ALA A 108 -7.65 -5.71 -9.15
CA ALA A 108 -6.98 -6.09 -7.92
C ALA A 108 -5.73 -5.24 -7.71
N HIS A 109 -4.86 -5.16 -8.71
CA HIS A 109 -3.65 -4.35 -8.68
C HIS A 109 -3.96 -2.86 -8.49
N ALA A 110 -5.04 -2.33 -9.09
CA ALA A 110 -5.47 -0.95 -8.88
C ALA A 110 -5.93 -0.67 -7.45
N GLU A 111 -6.61 -1.61 -6.78
CA GLU A 111 -6.95 -1.50 -5.35
C GLU A 111 -5.69 -1.42 -4.47
N LEU A 112 -4.67 -2.24 -4.79
CA LEU A 112 -3.41 -2.27 -4.05
C LEU A 112 -2.61 -0.97 -4.25
N CYS A 113 -2.38 -0.55 -5.50
CA CYS A 113 -1.65 0.68 -5.79
C CYS A 113 -2.35 1.91 -5.20
N TYR A 114 -3.69 1.94 -5.23
CA TYR A 114 -4.46 2.99 -4.58
C TYR A 114 -4.26 3.00 -3.07
N ALA A 115 -4.27 1.85 -2.41
CA ALA A 115 -4.07 1.76 -0.97
C ALA A 115 -2.71 2.32 -0.55
N GLU A 116 -1.67 2.02 -1.31
CA GLU A 116 -0.30 2.49 -1.06
C GLU A 116 -0.12 3.99 -1.30
N ALA A 117 -0.58 4.48 -2.45
CA ALA A 117 -0.56 5.91 -2.74
C ALA A 117 -1.37 6.71 -1.70
N LEU A 118 -2.50 6.16 -1.23
CA LEU A 118 -3.32 6.82 -0.22
C LEU A 118 -2.61 6.91 1.13
N LEU A 119 -1.82 5.90 1.48
CA LEU A 119 -1.02 5.89 2.70
C LEU A 119 0.12 6.91 2.62
N GLN A 120 0.82 6.97 1.49
CA GLN A 120 1.85 8.00 1.23
C GLN A 120 1.25 9.41 1.34
N LEU A 121 0.09 9.64 0.73
CA LEU A 121 -0.61 10.91 0.83
C LEU A 121 -0.99 11.26 2.27
N ALA A 122 -1.52 10.30 3.03
CA ALA A 122 -1.88 10.52 4.42
C ALA A 122 -0.67 10.96 5.25
N PHE A 123 0.49 10.32 5.03
CA PHE A 123 1.73 10.65 5.71
C PHE A 123 2.25 12.04 5.33
N LEU A 124 2.31 12.39 4.04
CA LEU A 124 2.77 13.73 3.62
C LEU A 124 1.88 14.84 4.18
N ASN A 125 0.56 14.66 4.19
CA ASN A 125 -0.33 15.66 4.77
C ASN A 125 -0.09 15.85 6.28
N MET A 126 0.42 14.83 6.98
CA MET A 126 0.80 14.98 8.40
C MET A 126 2.11 15.75 8.56
N LEU A 127 3.03 15.67 7.60
CA LEU A 127 4.28 16.44 7.61
C LEU A 127 4.09 17.91 7.24
N GLN A 128 3.07 18.22 6.42
CA GLN A 128 2.86 19.56 5.86
C GLN A 128 2.12 20.53 6.79
N ASP A 129 1.31 20.03 7.73
CA ASP A 129 0.40 20.89 8.49
C ASP A 129 0.27 20.41 9.93
N ASP A 130 0.71 21.23 10.88
CA ASP A 130 0.61 21.00 12.32
C ASP A 130 -0.83 21.13 12.85
N LYS A 131 -1.80 21.52 11.99
CA LYS A 131 -3.19 21.71 12.41
C LYS A 131 -3.88 20.38 12.67
N PHE A 132 -4.70 20.36 13.72
CA PHE A 132 -5.58 19.23 14.06
C PHE A 132 -6.48 18.76 12.90
N THR A 133 -6.84 19.64 11.95
CA THR A 133 -7.65 19.28 10.78
C THR A 133 -6.91 18.41 9.76
N SER A 134 -5.57 18.54 9.63
CA SER A 134 -4.75 17.66 8.80
C SER A 134 -4.73 16.25 9.40
N LEU A 135 -4.56 16.15 10.72
CA LEU A 135 -4.56 14.89 11.48
C LEU A 135 -5.87 14.12 11.31
N ILE A 136 -7.03 14.79 11.39
CA ILE A 136 -8.33 14.15 11.14
C ILE A 136 -8.42 13.63 9.71
N ARG A 137 -8.08 14.46 8.70
CA ARG A 137 -8.15 14.06 7.29
C ARG A 137 -7.20 12.91 6.97
N SER A 138 -6.01 12.90 7.58
CA SER A 138 -5.04 11.82 7.45
C SER A 138 -5.53 10.55 8.13
N SER A 139 -6.13 10.65 9.32
CA SER A 139 -6.75 9.50 10.01
C SER A 139 -7.88 8.85 9.19
N LEU A 140 -8.72 9.65 8.52
CA LEU A 140 -9.75 9.13 7.60
C LEU A 140 -9.13 8.38 6.41
N LYS A 141 -8.03 8.90 5.84
CA LYS A 141 -7.29 8.23 4.76
C LYS A 141 -6.64 6.94 5.23
N VAL A 142 -6.04 6.91 6.41
CA VAL A 142 -5.47 5.69 7.01
C VAL A 142 -6.56 4.62 7.20
N ARG A 143 -7.76 5.01 7.65
CA ARG A 143 -8.92 4.10 7.73
C ARG A 143 -9.36 3.57 6.38
N GLN A 144 -9.39 4.42 5.37
CA GLN A 144 -9.72 3.99 4.02
C GLN A 144 -8.65 3.06 3.43
N CYS A 145 -7.37 3.34 3.68
CA CYS A 145 -6.24 2.49 3.32
C CYS A 145 -6.37 1.09 3.95
N TYR A 146 -6.63 1.02 5.26
CA TYR A 146 -6.88 -0.25 5.96
C TYR A 146 -8.03 -1.05 5.33
N LYS A 147 -9.14 -0.39 4.98
CA LYS A 147 -10.26 -1.04 4.26
C LYS A 147 -9.84 -1.55 2.88
N CYS A 148 -9.05 -0.80 2.11
CA CYS A 148 -8.55 -1.24 0.81
C CYS A 148 -7.67 -2.50 0.97
N TYR A 149 -6.76 -2.54 1.95
CA TYR A 149 -5.97 -3.74 2.24
C TYR A 149 -6.82 -4.93 2.68
N ARG A 150 -7.92 -4.71 3.41
CA ARG A 150 -8.88 -5.78 3.75
C ARG A 150 -9.58 -6.35 2.52
N ILE A 151 -9.88 -5.52 1.52
CA ILE A 151 -10.38 -5.98 0.22
C ILE A 151 -9.30 -6.77 -0.49
N CYS A 152 -8.08 -6.23 -0.59
CA CYS A 152 -6.97 -6.91 -1.28
C CYS A 152 -6.63 -8.26 -0.64
N TRP A 153 -6.73 -8.38 0.69
CA TRP A 153 -6.60 -9.65 1.41
C TRP A 153 -7.68 -10.66 1.02
N GLY A 154 -8.92 -10.21 0.84
CA GLY A 154 -10.01 -11.05 0.33
C GLY A 154 -9.75 -11.52 -1.10
N ILE A 155 -9.31 -10.62 -1.97
CA ILE A 155 -8.94 -10.95 -3.36
C ILE A 155 -7.80 -11.98 -3.38
N LEU A 156 -6.73 -11.76 -2.60
CA LEU A 156 -5.60 -12.70 -2.51
C LEU A 156 -6.05 -14.11 -2.11
N LYS A 157 -7.00 -14.22 -1.18
CA LYS A 157 -7.47 -15.50 -0.65
C LYS A 157 -8.46 -16.24 -1.56
N TYR A 158 -9.35 -15.52 -2.23
CA TYR A 158 -10.54 -16.13 -2.82
C TYR A 158 -10.60 -16.03 -4.34
N ARG A 159 -9.90 -15.08 -4.96
CA ARG A 159 -9.78 -15.01 -6.41
C ARG A 159 -8.93 -16.18 -6.90
N ASP A 160 -9.30 -16.72 -8.06
CA ASP A 160 -8.45 -17.67 -8.76
C ASP A 160 -7.30 -16.92 -9.44
N TRP A 161 -6.06 -17.26 -9.04
CA TRP A 161 -4.85 -16.60 -9.53
C TRP A 161 -4.05 -17.57 -10.38
N SER A 162 -3.68 -17.14 -11.58
CA SER A 162 -2.62 -17.81 -12.33
C SER A 162 -1.30 -17.69 -11.55
N ASP A 163 -0.53 -18.77 -11.48
CA ASP A 163 0.82 -18.68 -10.94
C ASP A 163 1.69 -17.82 -11.87
N GLY A 164 2.45 -16.90 -11.29
CA GLY A 164 3.27 -15.96 -12.05
C GLY A 164 3.55 -14.65 -11.34
N ILE A 165 4.17 -13.73 -12.08
CA ILE A 165 4.68 -12.44 -11.59
C ILE A 165 3.55 -11.57 -11.03
N SER A 166 2.39 -11.50 -11.69
CA SER A 166 1.25 -10.71 -11.23
C SER A 166 0.81 -11.09 -9.82
N LYS A 167 0.55 -12.39 -9.58
CA LYS A 167 0.19 -12.92 -8.26
C LYS A 167 1.26 -12.62 -7.22
N ALA A 168 2.53 -12.87 -7.53
CA ALA A 168 3.64 -12.64 -6.58
C ALA A 168 3.78 -11.15 -6.20
N VAL A 169 3.65 -10.23 -7.16
CA VAL A 169 3.69 -8.78 -6.91
C VAL A 169 2.50 -8.32 -6.08
N PHE A 170 1.30 -8.80 -6.40
CA PHE A 170 0.10 -8.49 -5.64
C PHE A 170 0.20 -9.04 -4.21
N GLU A 171 0.54 -10.32 -4.06
CA GLU A 171 0.70 -11.00 -2.78
C GLU A 171 1.69 -10.28 -1.87
N SER A 172 2.85 -9.88 -2.41
CA SER A 172 3.85 -9.15 -1.64
C SER A 172 3.32 -7.83 -1.09
N GLY A 173 2.61 -7.03 -1.90
CA GLY A 173 2.06 -5.77 -1.40
C GLY A 173 0.91 -5.94 -0.43
N VAL A 174 0.07 -6.95 -0.65
CA VAL A 174 -0.98 -7.28 0.30
C VAL A 174 -0.38 -7.72 1.65
N ARG A 175 0.63 -8.59 1.64
CA ARG A 175 1.30 -9.05 2.85
C ARG A 175 2.01 -7.90 3.58
N LEU A 176 2.70 -7.02 2.85
CA LEU A 176 3.32 -5.81 3.39
C LEU A 176 2.27 -4.97 4.15
N GLY A 177 1.19 -4.56 3.48
CA GLY A 177 0.21 -3.67 4.07
C GLY A 177 -0.59 -4.30 5.20
N VAL A 178 -1.11 -5.52 4.99
CA VAL A 178 -1.87 -6.25 6.02
C VAL A 178 -0.99 -6.54 7.24
N GLY A 179 0.26 -6.95 7.00
CA GLY A 179 1.26 -7.18 8.05
C GLY A 179 1.55 -5.93 8.85
N ALA A 180 1.85 -4.83 8.15
CA ALA A 180 2.15 -3.53 8.75
C ALA A 180 0.98 -3.02 9.61
N PHE A 181 -0.25 -3.03 9.09
CA PHE A 181 -1.42 -2.56 9.86
C PHE A 181 -1.67 -3.41 11.11
N ASN A 182 -1.63 -4.73 10.99
CA ASN A 182 -1.86 -5.61 12.14
C ASN A 182 -0.78 -5.44 13.21
N MET A 183 0.48 -5.36 12.79
CA MET A 183 1.61 -5.12 13.67
C MET A 183 1.48 -3.75 14.36
N MET A 184 1.37 -2.65 13.61
CA MET A 184 1.32 -1.30 14.16
C MET A 184 0.11 -1.08 15.08
N ILE A 185 -1.08 -1.57 14.70
CA ILE A 185 -2.27 -1.47 15.56
C ILE A 185 -2.03 -2.22 16.87
N SER A 186 -1.41 -3.40 16.84
CA SER A 186 -1.13 -4.19 18.05
C SER A 186 -0.13 -3.57 19.03
N LEU A 187 0.58 -2.52 18.60
CA LEU A 187 1.50 -1.74 19.44
C LEU A 187 0.82 -0.56 20.12
N LEU A 188 -0.43 -0.22 19.73
CA LEU A 188 -1.15 0.89 20.33
C LEU A 188 -1.57 0.57 21.78
N PRO A 189 -1.63 1.58 22.67
CA PRO A 189 -2.09 1.39 24.04
C PRO A 189 -3.51 0.80 24.10
N LYS A 190 -3.80 -0.04 25.11
CA LYS A 190 -5.11 -0.72 25.28
C LYS A 190 -6.32 0.22 25.20
N ARG A 191 -6.20 1.45 25.70
CA ARG A 191 -7.27 2.45 25.65
C ARG A 191 -7.58 2.88 24.21
N VAL A 192 -6.56 3.02 23.36
CA VAL A 192 -6.70 3.37 21.95
C VAL A 192 -7.25 2.19 21.16
N LEU A 193 -6.78 0.98 21.44
CA LEU A 193 -7.27 -0.26 20.81
C LEU A 193 -8.79 -0.42 20.97
N LYS A 194 -9.32 -0.26 22.18
CA LYS A 194 -10.77 -0.36 22.45
C LYS A 194 -11.59 0.62 21.59
N LEU A 195 -11.08 1.84 21.37
CA LEU A 195 -11.74 2.85 20.53
C LEU A 195 -11.67 2.47 19.04
N LEU A 196 -10.54 1.92 18.60
CA LEU A 196 -10.32 1.51 17.21
C LEU A 196 -11.12 0.25 16.83
N GLU A 197 -11.27 -0.70 17.75
CA GLU A 197 -12.10 -1.90 17.60
C GLU A 197 -13.56 -1.56 17.32
N PHE A 198 -14.10 -0.57 18.05
CA PHE A 198 -15.44 -0.05 17.81
C PHE A 198 -15.64 0.49 16.37
N VAL A 199 -14.58 1.02 15.77
CA VAL A 199 -14.59 1.60 14.41
C VAL A 199 -14.24 0.57 13.32
N GLY A 200 -13.90 -0.67 13.73
CA GLY A 200 -13.65 -1.82 12.86
C GLY A 200 -12.18 -2.16 12.61
N PHE A 201 -11.26 -1.53 13.35
CA PHE A 201 -9.83 -1.89 13.31
C PHE A 201 -9.51 -2.93 14.37
N SER A 202 -8.75 -3.94 14.00
CA SER A 202 -8.17 -4.90 14.94
C SER A 202 -6.75 -5.19 14.49
N GLY A 203 -5.87 -5.42 15.46
CA GLY A 203 -4.48 -5.78 15.21
C GLY A 203 -4.17 -7.11 15.85
N ASP A 204 -3.73 -8.08 15.05
CA ASP A 204 -3.15 -9.33 15.52
C ASP A 204 -1.64 -9.30 15.25
N ARG A 205 -0.87 -9.16 16.33
CA ARG A 205 0.59 -9.03 16.24
C ARG A 205 1.25 -10.23 15.57
N LEU A 206 0.89 -11.44 15.99
CA LEU A 206 1.52 -12.67 15.50
C LEU A 206 1.22 -12.86 14.02
N PHE A 207 -0.05 -12.66 13.65
CA PHE A 207 -0.46 -12.68 12.25
C PHE A 207 0.27 -11.60 11.44
N GLY A 208 0.37 -10.37 11.96
CA GLY A 208 1.04 -9.25 11.31
C GLY A 208 2.51 -9.54 11.02
N LEU A 209 3.26 -10.00 12.02
CA LEU A 209 4.66 -10.40 11.88
C LEU A 209 4.83 -11.57 10.92
N GLN A 210 3.94 -12.56 10.95
CA GLN A 210 3.97 -13.68 10.01
C GLN A 210 3.78 -13.20 8.57
N GLN A 211 2.84 -12.27 8.32
CA GLN A 211 2.64 -11.72 6.98
C GLN A 211 3.86 -10.95 6.48
N LEU A 212 4.49 -10.14 7.33
CA LEU A 212 5.71 -9.42 6.97
C LEU A 212 6.87 -10.38 6.66
N ARG A 213 7.04 -11.46 7.43
CA ARG A 213 8.06 -12.49 7.16
C ARG A 213 7.83 -13.17 5.82
N LEU A 214 6.59 -13.57 5.53
CA LEU A 214 6.24 -14.17 4.24
C LEU A 214 6.44 -13.16 3.09
N GLY A 215 6.06 -11.89 3.27
CA GLY A 215 6.29 -10.84 2.28
C GLY A 215 7.78 -10.59 2.00
N ALA A 216 8.63 -10.64 3.02
CA ALA A 216 10.08 -10.48 2.89
C ALA A 216 10.76 -11.63 2.13
N GLN A 217 10.14 -12.82 2.10
CA GLN A 217 10.68 -14.00 1.40
C GLN A 217 10.30 -14.04 -0.09
N ILE A 218 9.40 -13.18 -0.57
CA ILE A 218 8.97 -13.17 -1.97
C ILE A 218 10.09 -12.59 -2.84
N GLN A 219 10.66 -13.44 -3.69
CA GLN A 219 11.72 -13.07 -4.63
C GLN A 219 11.21 -12.09 -5.70
N ASN A 220 12.13 -11.29 -6.24
CA ASN A 220 11.86 -10.32 -7.30
C ASN A 220 10.73 -9.33 -6.98
N SER A 221 10.49 -9.06 -5.70
CA SER A 221 9.43 -8.16 -5.26
C SER A 221 9.93 -6.76 -4.94
N LEU A 222 9.21 -5.77 -5.44
CA LEU A 222 9.30 -4.35 -5.07
C LEU A 222 9.16 -4.08 -3.56
N ARG A 223 8.47 -4.97 -2.83
CA ARG A 223 7.98 -4.71 -1.47
C ARG A 223 8.58 -5.63 -0.40
N ALA A 224 9.35 -6.63 -0.82
CA ALA A 224 10.07 -7.51 0.10
C ALA A 224 11.07 -6.73 0.99
N PRO A 225 11.89 -5.79 0.45
CA PRO A 225 12.79 -4.99 1.29
C PRO A 225 12.05 -4.16 2.35
N LEU A 226 10.89 -3.59 2.01
CA LEU A 226 10.07 -2.82 2.94
C LEU A 226 9.48 -3.71 4.05
N SER A 227 9.10 -4.95 3.71
CA SER A 227 8.61 -5.92 4.70
C SER A 227 9.71 -6.28 5.70
N ALA A 228 10.94 -6.48 5.21
CA ALA A 228 12.11 -6.72 6.06
C ALA A 228 12.44 -5.50 6.94
N LEU A 229 12.36 -4.28 6.38
CA LEU A 229 12.59 -3.05 7.14
C LEU A 229 11.59 -2.90 8.29
N LEU A 230 10.30 -3.17 8.06
CA LEU A 230 9.29 -3.10 9.12
C LEU A 230 9.51 -4.14 10.23
N LEU A 231 9.96 -5.35 9.87
CA LEU A 231 10.37 -6.35 10.87
C LEU A 231 11.53 -5.83 11.71
N LEU A 232 12.55 -5.24 11.09
CA LEU A 232 13.68 -4.65 11.82
C LEU A 232 13.23 -3.53 12.75
N VAL A 233 12.36 -2.63 12.28
CA VAL A 233 11.79 -1.56 13.13
C VAL A 233 11.07 -2.14 14.35
N TYR A 234 10.29 -3.21 14.17
CA TYR A 234 9.63 -3.89 15.28
C TYR A 234 10.65 -4.50 16.27
N GLU A 235 11.64 -5.24 15.79
CA GLU A 235 12.62 -5.92 16.64
C GLU A 235 13.60 -4.97 17.33
N LEU A 236 13.84 -3.78 16.77
CA LEU A 236 14.75 -2.79 17.33
C LEU A 236 14.05 -1.80 18.28
N TYR A 237 12.80 -1.42 17.97
CA TYR A 237 12.11 -0.36 18.70
C TYR A 237 10.96 -0.90 19.56
N ALA A 238 10.11 -1.76 19.01
CA ALA A 238 8.88 -2.17 19.67
C ALA A 238 9.12 -3.20 20.78
N THR A 239 10.10 -4.08 20.63
CA THR A 239 10.51 -5.04 21.66
C THR A 239 11.20 -4.38 22.85
N GLN A 240 11.88 -3.24 22.64
CA GLN A 240 12.55 -2.47 23.68
C GLN A 240 11.57 -1.61 24.51
N MET A 241 10.34 -1.39 24.02
CA MET A 241 9.30 -0.60 24.69
C MET A 241 8.21 -1.46 25.37
N LEU A 242 8.32 -2.79 25.30
CA LEU A 242 7.44 -3.75 25.97
C LEU A 242 8.07 -4.25 27.27
#